data_AF-A0A2S9J4F1-F1
#
_entry.id   AF-A0A2S9J4F1-F1
#
_cell.length_a   1.000
_cell.length_b   1.000
_cell.length_c   1.000
_cell.angle_alpha   90.00
_cell.angle_beta   90.00
_cell.angle_gamma   90.00
#
_symmetry.space_group_name_H-M   'P 1'
#
loop_
_entity.id
_entity.type
_entity.pdbx_description
1 polymer ?
#
loop_
_entity_poly.entity_id
_entity_poly.type
_entity_poly.pdbx_seq_one_letter_code
_entity_poly.pdbx_strand_id
1 'polypeptide(L)'
;MLHVTCAIIEHDNKILICQRSKRMKLPLKWEFPLCLYPFLCKWTDGSLAITEHAQAAWVDKSELQNYDWAEADLPIVKEITSF
;
A
#
# COMPACT_ATOMS: atom_id res chain seq x y z
N MET A 1 19.76 6.21 -4.09
CA MET A 1 18.63 5.88 -3.19
C MET A 1 17.41 6.62 -3.72
N LEU A 2 16.31 5.91 -3.98
CA LEU A 2 15.07 6.53 -4.47
C LEU A 2 14.19 6.86 -3.27
N HIS A 3 13.75 8.12 -3.16
CA HIS A 3 12.83 8.53 -2.10
C HIS A 3 11.42 8.53 -2.70
N VAL A 4 10.50 7.83 -2.05
CA VAL A 4 9.13 7.67 -2.52
C VAL A 4 8.19 7.96 -1.37
N THR A 5 7.19 8.79 -1.61
CA THR A 5 6.09 9.01 -0.67
C THR A 5 4.92 8.11 -1.04
N CYS A 6 4.21 7.60 -0.04
CA CYS A 6 2.95 6.89 -0.25
C CYS A 6 1.89 7.38 0.74
N ALA A 7 0.62 7.19 0.36
CA ALA A 7 -0.51 7.46 1.23
C ALA A 7 -1.11 6.13 1.68
N ILE A 8 -1.29 5.98 3.00
CA ILE A 8 -2.08 4.92 3.61
C ILE A 8 -3.45 5.53 3.84
N ILE A 9 -4.46 5.06 3.10
CA ILE A 9 -5.81 5.63 3.17
C ILE A 9 -6.66 4.76 4.09
N GLU A 10 -7.17 5.36 5.16
CA GLU A 10 -8.08 4.75 6.12
C GLU A 10 -9.51 5.27 5.94
N HIS A 11 -10.47 4.36 5.97
CA HIS A 11 -11.90 4.66 5.98
C HIS A 11 -12.65 3.58 6.76
N ASP A 12 -13.50 3.97 7.71
CA ASP A 12 -14.30 3.04 8.53
C ASP A 12 -13.48 1.87 9.11
N ASN A 13 -12.32 2.17 9.69
CA ASN A 13 -11.35 1.23 10.26
C ASN A 13 -10.74 0.22 9.26
N LYS A 14 -10.99 0.42 7.96
CA LYS A 14 -10.38 -0.34 6.86
C LYS A 14 -9.28 0.47 6.22
N ILE A 15 -8.29 -0.24 5.69
CA ILE A 15 -7.20 0.33 4.90
C ILE A 15 -7.44 0.00 3.44
N LEU A 16 -7.24 0.98 2.58
CA LEU A 16 -7.23 0.76 1.14
C LEU A 16 -5.91 0.09 0.75
N ILE A 17 -5.98 -1.13 0.23
CA ILE A 17 -4.84 -1.86 -0.32
C ILE A 17 -4.93 -1.90 -1.84
N CYS A 18 -3.78 -1.85 -2.51
CA CYS A 18 -3.69 -1.86 -3.96
C CYS A 18 -2.67 -2.89 -4.43
N GLN A 19 -3.02 -3.70 -5.43
CA GLN A 19 -2.07 -4.63 -6.04
C GLN A 19 -1.50 -4.03 -7.32
N ARG A 20 -0.17 -3.96 -7.42
CA ARG A 20 0.51 -3.50 -8.63
C ARG A 20 0.26 -4.45 -9.81
N SER A 21 0.03 -3.89 -10.99
CA SER A 21 -0.08 -4.66 -12.23
C SER A 21 1.26 -5.25 -12.66
N LYS A 22 1.24 -6.46 -13.27
CA LYS A 22 2.43 -7.13 -13.84
C LYS A 22 3.14 -6.33 -14.94
N ARG A 23 2.51 -5.27 -15.46
CA ARG A 23 3.01 -4.41 -16.55
C ARG A 23 3.74 -3.14 -16.07
N MET A 24 3.89 -2.93 -14.76
CA MET A 24 4.53 -1.72 -14.23
C MET A 24 6.05 -1.67 -14.49
N LYS A 25 6.65 -0.47 -14.53
CA LYS A 25 8.11 -0.28 -14.72
C LYS A 25 8.91 -1.07 -13.67
N LEU A 26 10.02 -1.69 -14.12
CA LEU A 26 10.94 -2.53 -13.34
C LEU A 26 10.35 -3.89 -12.86
N PRO A 27 9.64 -4.65 -13.71
CA PRO A 27 9.33 -6.03 -13.34
C PRO A 27 10.65 -6.81 -13.25
N LEU A 28 10.82 -7.66 -12.21
CA LEU A 28 11.97 -8.57 -12.01
C LEU A 28 13.28 -7.95 -11.49
N LYS A 29 13.28 -6.74 -10.91
CA LYS A 29 14.47 -6.19 -10.23
C LYS A 29 14.47 -6.62 -8.76
N TRP A 30 15.56 -7.25 -8.31
CA TRP A 30 15.61 -7.93 -7.01
C TRP A 30 15.47 -6.97 -5.82
N GLU A 31 16.22 -5.86 -5.77
CA GLU A 31 15.98 -4.76 -4.81
C GLU A 31 16.54 -3.45 -5.39
N PHE A 32 15.79 -2.36 -5.24
CA PHE A 32 16.36 -1.02 -5.30
C PHE A 32 16.27 -0.45 -3.89
N PRO A 33 17.36 0.11 -3.33
CA PRO A 33 17.29 0.81 -2.05
C PRO A 33 16.38 2.04 -2.23
N LEU A 34 15.15 1.88 -1.80
CA LEU A 34 14.14 2.92 -1.76
C LEU A 34 13.82 3.25 -0.31
N CYS A 35 13.65 4.54 -0.03
CA CYS A 35 13.17 5.02 1.25
C CYS A 35 11.71 5.44 1.08
N LEU A 36 10.82 4.74 1.76
CA LEU A 36 9.38 4.95 1.73
C LEU A 36 8.98 5.89 2.88
N TYR A 37 8.26 6.95 2.56
CA TYR A 37 7.68 7.88 3.54
C TYR A 37 6.16 7.75 3.52
N PRO A 38 5.58 6.92 4.41
CA PRO A 38 4.14 6.74 4.49
C PRO A 38 3.47 7.92 5.20
N PHE A 39 2.34 8.37 4.65
CA PHE A 39 1.43 9.32 5.29
C PHE A 39 0.10 8.63 5.56
N LEU A 40 -0.32 8.59 6.83
CA LEU A 40 -1.65 8.12 7.19
C LEU A 40 -2.68 9.21 6.88
N CYS A 41 -3.68 8.87 6.07
CA CYS A 41 -4.72 9.78 5.61
C CYS A 41 -6.09 9.18 5.90
N LYS A 42 -7.05 10.02 6.31
CA LYS A 42 -8.45 9.62 6.40
C LYS A 42 -9.16 9.98 5.11
N TRP A 43 -9.89 9.03 4.54
CA TRP A 43 -10.76 9.29 3.41
C TRP A 43 -12.03 10.01 3.89
N THR A 44 -12.32 11.16 3.29
CA THR A 44 -13.47 12.01 3.66
C THR A 44 -14.60 11.93 2.64
N ASP A 45 -14.30 12.05 1.35
CA ASP A 45 -15.29 12.04 0.26
C ASP A 45 -14.62 11.86 -1.12
N GLY A 46 -15.41 11.50 -2.14
CA GLY A 46 -15.00 11.35 -3.54
C GLY A 46 -15.11 9.93 -4.09
N SER A 47 -14.68 9.74 -5.34
CA SER A 47 -14.64 8.42 -5.99
C SER A 47 -13.21 7.96 -6.26
N LEU A 48 -12.90 6.70 -5.91
CA LEU A 48 -11.63 6.07 -6.25
C LEU A 48 -11.71 5.44 -7.65
N ALA A 49 -10.77 5.82 -8.52
CA ALA A 49 -10.61 5.22 -9.83
C ALA A 49 -9.25 4.53 -9.92
N ILE A 50 -9.24 3.26 -10.32
CA ILE A 50 -8.02 2.48 -10.49
C ILE A 50 -7.43 2.79 -11.87
N THR A 51 -6.26 3.43 -11.93
CA THR A 51 -5.60 3.81 -13.18
C THR A 51 -4.38 2.94 -13.50
N GLU A 52 -3.54 2.66 -12.49
CA GLU A 52 -2.26 1.95 -12.67
C GLU A 52 -2.24 0.54 -12.03
N HIS A 53 -3.07 0.32 -11.01
CA HIS A 53 -3.09 -0.92 -10.24
C HIS A 53 -3.96 -1.97 -10.93
N ALA A 54 -3.68 -3.25 -10.65
CA ALA A 54 -4.50 -4.35 -11.15
C ALA A 54 -5.83 -4.46 -10.41
N GLN A 55 -5.81 -4.19 -9.10
CA GLN A 55 -6.97 -4.21 -8.23
C GLN A 55 -6.73 -3.37 -6.97
N ALA A 56 -7.81 -2.98 -6.31
CA ALA A 56 -7.81 -2.33 -5.01
C ALA A 56 -8.98 -2.84 -4.16
N ALA A 57 -8.77 -2.92 -2.84
CA ALA A 57 -9.78 -3.39 -1.90
C ALA A 57 -9.67 -2.65 -0.57
N TRP A 58 -10.81 -2.47 0.10
CA TRP A 58 -10.86 -2.05 1.50
C TRP A 58 -10.77 -3.29 2.38
N VAL A 59 -9.78 -3.31 3.26
CA VAL A 59 -9.46 -4.48 4.08
C VAL A 59 -9.35 -4.08 5.54
N ASP A 60 -9.89 -4.89 6.44
CA ASP A 60 -9.76 -4.67 7.87
C ASP A 60 -8.30 -4.76 8.31
N LYS A 61 -7.88 -3.91 9.25
CA LYS A 61 -6.47 -3.86 9.72
C LYS A 61 -5.96 -5.23 10.17
N SER A 62 -6.80 -6.02 10.83
CA SER A 62 -6.47 -7.37 11.29
C SER A 62 -6.21 -8.37 10.16
N GLU A 63 -6.76 -8.14 8.96
CA GLU A 63 -6.62 -9.03 7.82
C GLU A 63 -5.40 -8.70 6.95
N LEU A 64 -4.72 -7.57 7.19
CA LEU A 64 -3.59 -7.14 6.37
C LEU A 64 -2.46 -8.19 6.34
N GLN A 65 -2.25 -8.95 7.41
CA GLN A 65 -1.22 -9.99 7.45
C GLN A 65 -1.50 -11.20 6.54
N ASN A 66 -2.72 -11.32 6.02
CA ASN A 66 -3.12 -12.43 5.15
C ASN A 66 -2.74 -12.19 3.67
N TYR A 67 -2.17 -11.04 3.34
CA TYR A 67 -1.83 -10.65 1.97
C TYR A 67 -0.32 -10.77 1.69
N ASP A 68 0.01 -11.04 0.43
CA ASP A 68 1.39 -11.12 -0.08
C ASP A 68 1.93 -9.71 -0.37
N TRP A 69 2.64 -9.15 0.62
CA TRP A 69 3.21 -7.80 0.55
C TRP A 69 4.62 -7.80 -0.02
N ALA A 70 5.00 -6.69 -0.68
CA ALA A 70 6.40 -6.47 -1.00
C ALA A 70 7.20 -6.23 0.28
N GLU A 71 8.47 -6.64 0.30
CA GLU A 71 9.33 -6.52 1.48
C GLU A 71 9.45 -5.09 2.01
N ALA A 72 9.42 -4.10 1.11
CA ALA A 72 9.46 -2.68 1.45
C ALA A 72 8.22 -2.20 2.24
N ASP A 73 7.08 -2.90 2.11
CA ASP A 73 5.82 -2.56 2.76
C ASP A 73 5.64 -3.28 4.11
N LEU A 74 6.39 -4.36 4.37
CA LEU A 74 6.28 -5.15 5.61
C LEU A 74 6.44 -4.34 6.90
N PRO A 75 7.37 -3.36 7.01
CA PRO A 75 7.46 -2.52 8.21
C PRO A 75 6.20 -1.69 8.45
N ILE A 76 5.61 -1.16 7.37
CA ILE A 76 4.39 -0.35 7.41
C ILE A 76 3.21 -1.21 7.87
N VAL A 77 3.04 -2.40 7.28
CA VAL A 77 1.96 -3.33 7.65
C VAL A 77 2.05 -3.69 9.13
N LYS A 78 3.25 -3.99 9.63
CA LYS A 78 3.47 -4.28 11.06
C LYS A 78 3.06 -3.12 11.95
N GLU A 79 3.46 -1.90 11.59
CA GLU A 79 3.10 -0.69 12.33
C GLU A 79 1.58 -0.50 12.38
N ILE A 80 0.88 -0.58 11.22
CA ILE A 80 -0.58 -0.47 11.15
C ILE A 80 -1.29 -1.53 12.00
N THR A 81 -0.81 -2.78 11.98
CA THR A 81 -1.43 -3.88 12.74
C THR A 81 -1.15 -3.84 14.24
N SER A 82 -0.20 -3.00 14.69
CA SER A 82 0.19 -2.87 16.10
C SER A 82 -0.64 -1.83 16.86
N PHE A 83 -1.46 -1.04 16.17
CA PHE A 83 -2.41 -0.08 16.76
C PHE A 83 -3.78 -0.73 17.01
#